data_AF-A0A3R9T6X6-F1
#
_entry.id   AF-A0A3R9T6X6-F1
#
_cell.length_a   1.000
_cell.length_b   1.000
_cell.length_c   1.000
_cell.angle_alpha   90.00
_cell.angle_beta   90.00
_cell.angle_gamma   90.00
#
_symmetry.space_group_name_H-M   'P 1'
#
loop_
_entity.id
_entity.type
_entity.pdbx_description
1 polymer ?
#
loop_
_entity_poly.entity_id
_entity_poly.type
_entity_poly.pdbx_seq_one_letter_code
_entity_poly.pdbx_strand_id
1 'polypeptide(L)'
;MDSGIDRNMASKKRSKGTNSFSLSEHFGKIILACIAAGSFAIAFGSEKISQWFSPLSTNSTCLNQFYREVPPALNKESLKKDSYPLCFNGFNVLYSGISKTPLWSAEHLDAERLSVKIKREDNFHEETRVPQKHRALLSDYRGSGYDRGHMAPNGDMPNKESQSDSFSLSNMVPQAPKNNQEVWRKLEEATRAIVTKQKQ
;
A
#
# COMPACT_ATOMS: atom_id res chain seq x y z
N MET A 1 -22.83 100.07 -47.26
CA MET A 1 -23.12 100.91 -46.08
C MET A 1 -23.32 99.95 -44.93
N ASP A 2 -22.46 100.09 -43.91
CA ASP A 2 -22.65 99.71 -42.50
C ASP A 2 -23.11 98.27 -42.14
N SER A 3 -22.65 97.59 -41.11
CA SER A 3 -21.70 97.85 -40.01
C SER A 3 -21.55 96.53 -39.23
N GLY A 4 -20.46 96.39 -38.47
CA GLY A 4 -20.59 95.88 -37.11
C GLY A 4 -20.15 94.45 -36.78
N ILE A 5 -18.93 94.40 -36.25
CA ILE A 5 -18.25 93.45 -35.35
C ILE A 5 -19.17 92.80 -34.29
N ASP A 6 -19.04 91.50 -34.01
CA ASP A 6 -18.48 91.04 -32.73
C ASP A 6 -18.10 89.55 -32.62
N ARG A 7 -17.21 89.34 -31.64
CA ARG A 7 -16.26 88.25 -31.39
C ARG A 7 -16.90 86.95 -30.90
N ASN A 8 -16.26 85.81 -31.16
CA ASN A 8 -15.58 85.05 -30.09
C ASN A 8 -14.78 83.82 -30.57
N MET A 9 -13.78 83.51 -29.76
CA MET A 9 -12.60 82.68 -29.97
C MET A 9 -12.83 81.19 -30.22
N ALA A 10 -12.10 80.69 -31.21
CA ALA A 10 -11.23 79.51 -31.21
C ALA A 10 -11.54 78.34 -30.24
N SER A 11 -11.83 77.16 -30.80
CA SER A 11 -10.80 76.12 -31.02
C SER A 11 -11.34 74.93 -31.84
N LYS A 12 -10.45 74.42 -32.71
CA LYS A 12 -10.47 73.19 -33.54
C LYS A 12 -10.74 71.93 -32.68
N LYS A 13 -11.17 70.74 -33.17
CA LYS A 13 -11.14 70.06 -34.48
C LYS A 13 -11.95 68.74 -34.40
N ARG A 14 -12.64 68.40 -35.50
CA ARG A 14 -12.80 67.08 -36.19
C ARG A 14 -13.02 65.75 -35.43
N SER A 15 -14.25 65.22 -35.57
CA SER A 15 -14.65 63.98 -36.30
C SER A 15 -13.59 62.91 -36.66
N LYS A 16 -13.77 61.67 -36.19
CA LYS A 16 -14.07 60.40 -36.93
C LYS A 16 -13.76 59.20 -36.02
N GLY A 17 -14.63 58.18 -36.05
CA GLY A 17 -14.52 56.99 -35.20
C GLY A 17 -13.55 55.92 -35.69
N THR A 18 -13.49 54.81 -34.96
CA THR A 18 -13.36 53.41 -35.44
C THR A 18 -13.50 52.46 -34.25
N ASN A 19 -14.12 51.30 -34.51
CA ASN A 19 -14.25 50.14 -33.64
C ASN A 19 -12.93 49.65 -33.04
N SER A 20 -12.95 49.18 -31.80
CA SER A 20 -11.99 48.15 -31.36
C SER A 20 -12.61 47.15 -30.38
N PHE A 21 -12.62 45.90 -30.87
CA PHE A 21 -12.40 44.64 -30.19
C PHE A 21 -13.32 44.20 -29.03
N SER A 22 -14.26 43.34 -29.41
CA SER A 22 -14.95 42.37 -28.57
C SER A 22 -13.98 41.38 -27.93
N LEU A 23 -14.04 41.25 -26.60
CA LEU A 23 -13.32 40.26 -25.80
C LEU A 23 -14.23 39.07 -25.44
N SER A 24 -15.15 38.65 -26.33
CA SER A 24 -16.17 37.64 -25.97
C SER A 24 -16.17 36.34 -26.78
N GLU A 25 -15.30 36.15 -27.78
CA GLU A 25 -15.36 34.95 -28.64
C GLU A 25 -14.39 33.81 -28.30
N HIS A 26 -13.38 34.04 -27.46
CA HIS A 26 -12.37 33.00 -27.16
C HIS A 26 -12.56 32.29 -25.82
N PHE A 27 -13.32 32.85 -24.88
CA PHE A 27 -13.51 32.21 -23.56
C PHE A 27 -14.47 31.00 -23.63
N GLY A 28 -15.54 31.10 -24.45
CA GLY A 28 -16.53 30.03 -24.60
C GLY A 28 -15.98 28.76 -25.28
N LYS A 29 -15.02 28.91 -26.21
CA LYS A 29 -14.42 27.77 -26.92
C LYS A 29 -13.39 27.02 -26.08
N ILE A 30 -12.73 27.69 -25.14
CA ILE A 30 -11.77 27.06 -24.22
C ILE A 30 -12.50 26.20 -23.17
N ILE A 31 -13.65 26.65 -22.68
CA ILE A 31 -14.44 25.89 -21.69
C ILE A 31 -15.02 24.60 -22.29
N LEU A 32 -15.44 24.60 -23.56
CA LEU A 32 -15.98 23.39 -24.20
C LEU A 32 -14.91 22.34 -24.54
N ALA A 33 -13.67 22.77 -24.84
CA ALA A 33 -12.55 21.86 -25.13
C ALA A 33 -12.09 21.08 -23.88
N CYS A 34 -12.21 21.67 -22.69
CA CYS A 34 -11.88 20.98 -21.43
C CYS A 34 -12.89 19.88 -21.05
N ILE A 35 -14.14 19.96 -21.51
CA ILE A 35 -15.17 18.94 -21.21
C ILE A 35 -15.05 17.71 -22.14
N ALA A 36 -14.62 17.90 -23.38
CA ALA A 36 -14.39 16.79 -24.31
C ALA A 36 -13.12 15.98 -23.99
N ALA A 37 -12.06 16.60 -23.46
CA ALA A 37 -10.86 15.89 -23.01
C ALA A 37 -11.06 15.19 -21.64
N GLY A 38 -12.02 15.64 -20.83
CA GLY A 38 -12.35 15.01 -19.54
C GLY A 38 -13.09 13.68 -19.64
N SER A 39 -13.68 13.35 -20.80
CA SER A 39 -14.53 12.17 -20.95
C SER A 39 -13.84 10.96 -21.59
N PHE A 40 -12.57 11.07 -22.01
CA PHE A 40 -11.79 9.94 -22.52
C PHE A 40 -10.69 9.45 -21.54
N ALA A 41 -10.39 10.21 -20.48
CA ALA A 41 -9.39 9.85 -19.48
C ALA A 41 -9.91 8.94 -18.35
N ILE A 42 -11.21 8.60 -18.34
CA ILE A 42 -11.80 7.67 -17.35
C ILE A 42 -11.72 6.21 -17.84
N ALA A 43 -11.40 5.96 -19.11
CA ALA A 43 -11.38 4.60 -19.65
C ALA A 43 -10.04 3.85 -19.44
N PHE A 44 -8.90 4.55 -19.34
CA PHE A 44 -7.58 3.89 -19.24
C PHE A 44 -6.50 4.68 -18.45
N GLY A 45 -6.89 5.59 -17.55
CA GLY A 45 -5.97 6.43 -16.78
C GLY A 45 -5.75 5.94 -15.35
N SER A 46 -4.64 5.21 -15.13
CA SER A 46 -3.99 4.85 -13.85
C SER A 46 -4.78 5.04 -12.54
N GLU A 47 -5.11 3.92 -11.92
CA GLU A 47 -5.54 3.78 -10.52
C GLU A 47 -4.55 4.46 -9.56
N LYS A 48 -4.80 5.72 -9.19
CA LYS A 48 -4.24 6.35 -7.99
C LYS A 48 -5.33 7.04 -7.20
N ILE A 49 -6.28 6.26 -6.71
CA ILE A 49 -7.16 6.65 -5.60
C ILE A 49 -6.51 6.17 -4.29
N SER A 50 -5.30 6.64 -3.99
CA SER A 50 -4.59 6.30 -2.74
C SER A 50 -4.57 7.45 -1.74
N GLN A 51 -5.41 8.48 -1.92
CA GLN A 51 -5.28 9.74 -1.18
C GLN A 51 -6.14 9.86 0.08
N TRP A 52 -6.69 8.75 0.59
CA TRP A 52 -7.55 8.72 1.79
C TRP A 52 -7.01 7.85 2.94
N PHE A 53 -5.71 7.53 2.93
CA PHE A 53 -5.05 6.92 4.08
C PHE A 53 -3.78 7.71 4.40
N SER A 54 -3.59 8.00 5.69
CA SER A 54 -2.40 8.69 6.22
C SER A 54 -1.11 8.06 5.68
N PRO A 55 -0.03 8.85 5.49
CA PRO A 55 1.25 8.30 5.10
C PRO A 55 1.82 7.55 6.31
N LEU A 56 1.45 6.28 6.46
CA LEU A 56 2.38 5.34 7.07
C LEU A 56 3.66 5.47 6.25
N SER A 57 4.80 5.62 6.89
CA SER A 57 6.10 5.49 6.23
C SER A 57 6.06 4.22 5.37
N THR A 58 5.81 4.38 4.06
CA THR A 58 5.71 3.25 3.13
C THR A 58 7.14 2.86 2.86
N ASN A 59 7.70 2.05 3.75
CA ASN A 59 8.91 1.33 3.43
C ASN A 59 8.58 0.47 2.21
N SER A 60 9.05 0.90 1.04
CA SER A 60 8.74 0.29 -0.27
C SER A 60 9.04 -1.21 -0.27
N THR A 61 10.06 -1.62 0.48
CA THR A 61 10.44 -3.02 0.71
C THR A 61 9.30 -3.87 1.27
N CYS A 62 8.44 -3.29 2.13
CA CYS A 62 7.28 -3.96 2.71
C CYS A 62 6.18 -4.19 1.67
N LEU A 63 5.96 -3.21 0.79
CA LEU A 63 4.91 -3.29 -0.23
C LEU A 63 5.21 -4.39 -1.26
N ASN A 64 6.49 -4.63 -1.57
CA ASN A 64 6.94 -5.67 -2.50
C ASN A 64 6.55 -7.10 -2.10
N GLN A 65 6.09 -7.33 -0.86
CA GLN A 65 5.60 -8.64 -0.43
C GLN A 65 4.12 -8.87 -0.76
N PHE A 66 3.39 -7.83 -1.18
CA PHE A 66 1.99 -7.94 -1.56
C PHE A 66 1.85 -8.07 -3.08
N TYR A 67 0.82 -8.82 -3.49
CA TYR A 67 0.45 -8.86 -4.89
C TYR A 67 0.11 -7.46 -5.40
N ARG A 68 0.79 -7.04 -6.47
CA ARG A 68 0.68 -5.69 -7.05
C ARG A 68 0.94 -4.56 -6.03
N GLU A 69 1.71 -4.83 -4.99
CA GLU A 69 2.04 -3.84 -3.94
C GLU A 69 0.81 -3.32 -3.16
N VAL A 70 -0.31 -4.07 -3.18
CA VAL A 70 -1.55 -3.69 -2.49
C VAL A 70 -1.85 -4.65 -1.32
N PRO A 71 -1.83 -4.18 -0.06
CA PRO A 71 -2.19 -5.02 1.07
C PRO A 71 -3.69 -5.37 1.09
N PRO A 72 -4.08 -6.52 1.68
CA PRO A 72 -5.50 -6.89 1.80
C PRO A 72 -6.32 -5.83 2.57
N ALA A 73 -7.47 -5.44 2.02
CA ALA A 73 -8.38 -4.50 2.67
C ALA A 73 -9.15 -5.16 3.83
N LEU A 74 -9.19 -4.51 4.99
CA LEU A 74 -10.05 -4.89 6.10
C LEU A 74 -11.36 -4.08 6.08
N ASN A 75 -12.41 -4.69 5.56
CA ASN A 75 -13.72 -4.03 5.41
C ASN A 75 -14.56 -4.04 6.70
N LYS A 76 -14.20 -4.87 7.69
CA LYS A 76 -14.93 -5.00 8.96
C LYS A 76 -14.24 -4.23 10.07
N GLU A 77 -14.93 -3.26 10.66
CA GLU A 77 -14.36 -2.40 11.70
C GLU A 77 -13.89 -3.18 12.94
N SER A 78 -14.59 -4.27 13.28
CA SER A 78 -14.19 -5.14 14.38
C SER A 78 -12.81 -5.78 14.17
N LEU A 79 -12.35 -5.93 12.93
CA LEU A 79 -11.03 -6.48 12.60
C LEU A 79 -9.93 -5.41 12.62
N LYS A 80 -10.26 -4.11 12.70
CA LYS A 80 -9.27 -3.04 12.79
C LYS A 80 -8.88 -2.74 14.24
N LYS A 81 -9.81 -2.99 15.17
CA LYS A 81 -9.57 -2.82 16.60
C LYS A 81 -8.37 -3.64 17.05
N ASP A 82 -7.46 -3.00 17.78
CA ASP A 82 -6.26 -3.60 18.36
C ASP A 82 -5.48 -4.45 17.34
N SER A 83 -5.44 -4.01 16.07
CA SER A 83 -4.70 -4.69 15.01
C SER A 83 -3.45 -3.94 14.62
N TYR A 84 -2.39 -4.69 14.36
CA TYR A 84 -1.03 -4.20 14.23
C TYR A 84 -0.46 -4.66 12.89
N PRO A 85 -0.39 -3.77 11.87
CA PRO A 85 0.35 -4.07 10.66
C PRO A 85 1.85 -4.09 11.00
N LEU A 86 2.49 -5.23 10.75
CA LEU A 86 3.90 -5.47 11.03
C LEU A 86 4.60 -5.80 9.72
N CYS A 87 5.56 -4.96 9.35
CA CYS A 87 6.47 -5.27 8.26
C CYS A 87 7.73 -5.94 8.81
N PHE A 88 8.09 -7.06 8.20
CA PHE A 88 9.28 -7.84 8.50
C PHE A 88 10.19 -7.93 7.28
N ASN A 89 11.41 -8.42 7.48
CA ASN A 89 12.30 -8.76 6.38
C ASN A 89 11.74 -9.96 5.62
N GLY A 90 11.09 -9.70 4.49
CA GLY A 90 10.64 -10.73 3.56
C GLY A 90 9.19 -11.19 3.71
N PHE A 91 8.42 -10.62 4.63
CA PHE A 91 6.98 -10.86 4.75
C PHE A 91 6.29 -9.72 5.53
N ASN A 92 4.97 -9.70 5.52
CA ASN A 92 4.16 -8.81 6.35
C ASN A 92 3.10 -9.62 7.10
N VAL A 93 2.72 -9.12 8.26
CA VAL A 93 1.64 -9.68 9.07
C VAL A 93 0.68 -8.56 9.43
N LEU A 94 -0.62 -8.85 9.42
CA LEU A 94 -1.57 -8.08 10.18
C LEU A 94 -1.96 -8.86 11.43
N TYR A 95 -1.41 -8.44 12.57
CA TYR A 95 -1.56 -9.14 13.82
C TYR A 95 -2.77 -8.63 14.59
N SER A 96 -3.60 -9.54 15.13
CA SER A 96 -4.69 -9.18 16.03
C SER A 96 -4.24 -9.27 17.48
N GLY A 97 -4.32 -8.15 18.19
CA GLY A 97 -4.12 -8.09 19.63
C GLY A 97 -5.21 -8.77 20.46
N ILE A 98 -6.35 -9.10 19.83
CA ILE A 98 -7.48 -9.76 20.48
C ILE A 98 -7.24 -11.28 20.54
N SER A 99 -6.96 -11.91 19.40
CA SER A 99 -6.66 -13.34 19.34
C SER A 99 -5.20 -13.66 19.66
N LYS A 100 -4.34 -12.64 19.67
CA LYS A 100 -2.88 -12.75 19.77
C LYS A 100 -2.26 -13.60 18.65
N THR A 101 -2.86 -13.53 17.47
CA THR A 101 -2.44 -14.26 16.26
C THR A 101 -2.54 -13.37 15.04
N PRO A 102 -1.84 -13.69 13.94
CA PRO A 102 -2.06 -13.03 12.65
C PRO A 102 -3.50 -13.23 12.16
N LEU A 103 -4.13 -12.15 11.69
CA LEU A 103 -5.31 -12.20 10.83
C LEU A 103 -4.93 -12.68 9.42
N TRP A 104 -3.77 -12.25 8.94
CA TRP A 104 -3.14 -12.75 7.73
C TRP A 104 -1.62 -12.56 7.79
N SER A 105 -0.91 -13.34 6.97
CA SER A 105 0.50 -13.15 6.61
C SER A 105 0.60 -13.07 5.08
N ALA A 106 1.55 -12.31 4.57
CA ALA A 106 1.79 -12.13 3.14
C ALA A 106 3.29 -12.07 2.84
N GLU A 107 3.72 -12.85 1.85
CA GLU A 107 5.09 -12.85 1.36
C GLU A 107 5.12 -13.02 -0.17
N HIS A 108 6.17 -12.47 -0.79
CA HIS A 108 6.47 -12.72 -2.19
C HIS A 108 7.61 -13.73 -2.29
N LEU A 109 7.33 -14.88 -2.93
CA LEU A 109 8.32 -15.91 -3.19
C LEU A 109 8.75 -15.88 -4.66
N ASP A 110 10.05 -15.83 -4.87
CA ASP A 110 10.67 -16.03 -6.17
C ASP A 110 11.79 -17.08 -6.07
N ALA A 111 12.21 -17.56 -7.22
CA ALA A 111 13.21 -18.61 -7.30
C ALA A 111 14.63 -18.12 -6.92
N GLU A 112 14.89 -16.81 -6.90
CA GLU A 112 16.16 -16.26 -6.43
C GLU A 112 16.25 -16.36 -4.90
N ARG A 113 15.24 -15.85 -4.19
CA ARG A 113 15.08 -16.00 -2.74
C ARG A 113 15.20 -17.46 -2.32
N LEU A 114 14.48 -18.37 -2.99
CA LEU A 114 14.47 -19.80 -2.64
C LEU A 114 15.77 -20.54 -3.00
N SER A 115 16.63 -19.96 -3.85
CA SER A 115 17.93 -20.57 -4.19
C SER A 115 18.95 -20.46 -3.07
N VAL A 116 18.78 -19.50 -2.15
CA VAL A 116 19.64 -19.32 -0.98
C VAL A 116 19.22 -20.30 0.11
N LYS A 117 20.18 -21.10 0.59
CA LYS A 117 19.97 -22.03 1.71
C LYS A 117 20.84 -21.63 2.88
N ILE A 118 20.21 -21.30 4.00
CA ILE A 118 20.87 -20.99 5.27
C ILE A 118 20.54 -22.06 6.30
N LYS A 119 21.43 -22.24 7.28
CA LYS A 119 21.17 -23.12 8.42
C LYS A 119 20.06 -22.53 9.27
N ARG A 120 19.13 -23.39 9.71
CA ARG A 120 18.06 -23.01 10.65
C ARG A 120 18.64 -22.74 12.05
N GLU A 121 18.25 -21.62 12.64
CA GLU A 121 18.59 -21.14 13.97
C GLU A 121 17.27 -20.74 14.67
N ASP A 122 16.77 -21.62 15.54
CA ASP A 122 15.51 -21.39 16.25
C ASP A 122 15.64 -20.29 17.30
N ASN A 123 14.90 -19.19 17.14
CA ASN A 123 14.92 -18.07 18.08
C ASN A 123 13.51 -17.46 18.32
N PHE A 124 12.52 -18.31 18.61
CA PHE A 124 11.17 -17.87 18.96
C PHE A 124 11.18 -16.76 20.02
N HIS A 125 10.57 -15.63 19.70
CA HIS A 125 10.59 -14.46 20.57
C HIS A 125 9.30 -13.64 20.46
N GLU A 126 8.99 -12.91 21.53
CA GLU A 126 7.81 -12.08 21.61
C GLU A 126 7.98 -10.79 20.78
N GLU A 127 6.93 -10.34 20.11
CA GLU A 127 6.98 -9.14 19.26
C GLU A 127 6.88 -7.87 20.10
N THR A 128 8.01 -7.19 20.33
CA THR A 128 8.09 -6.03 21.22
C THR A 128 7.41 -4.79 20.63
N ARG A 129 7.20 -4.71 19.31
CA ARG A 129 6.41 -3.64 18.68
C ARG A 129 4.92 -3.70 19.02
N VAL A 130 4.43 -4.85 19.48
CA VAL A 130 3.06 -5.02 19.98
C VAL A 130 3.01 -4.70 21.48
N PRO A 131 2.06 -3.89 21.97
CA PRO A 131 1.88 -3.63 23.39
C PRO A 131 1.68 -4.91 24.19
N GLN A 132 2.28 -5.00 25.39
CA GLN A 132 2.32 -6.22 26.19
C GLN A 132 0.92 -6.85 26.42
N LYS A 133 -0.11 -6.04 26.67
CA LYS A 133 -1.49 -6.52 26.85
C LYS A 133 -2.07 -7.29 25.66
N HIS A 134 -1.52 -7.08 24.46
CA HIS A 134 -1.97 -7.67 23.20
C HIS A 134 -0.95 -8.67 22.62
N ARG A 135 0.19 -8.86 23.30
CA ARG A 135 1.32 -9.66 22.81
C ARG A 135 1.13 -11.14 23.17
N ALA A 136 1.40 -12.02 22.21
CA ALA A 136 1.60 -13.44 22.46
C ALA A 136 2.92 -13.66 23.22
N LEU A 137 2.88 -14.51 24.24
CA LEU A 137 4.04 -14.85 25.05
C LEU A 137 4.48 -16.29 24.80
N LEU A 138 5.75 -16.60 25.04
CA LEU A 138 6.24 -17.98 24.94
C LEU A 138 5.52 -18.91 25.93
N SER A 139 5.06 -18.36 27.06
CA SER A 139 4.25 -19.08 28.04
C SER A 139 2.88 -19.50 27.50
N ASP A 140 2.31 -18.78 26.53
CA ASP A 140 0.99 -19.08 25.98
C ASP A 140 0.99 -20.41 25.19
N TYR A 141 2.16 -20.80 24.65
CA TYR A 141 2.36 -22.06 23.92
C TYR A 141 2.91 -23.19 24.79
N ARG A 142 3.60 -22.87 25.88
CA ARG A 142 4.27 -23.87 26.70
C ARG A 142 3.25 -24.79 27.39
N GLY A 143 3.28 -26.08 27.06
CA GLY A 143 2.40 -27.07 27.67
C GLY A 143 0.95 -27.05 27.15
N SER A 144 0.66 -26.28 26.10
CA SER A 144 -0.69 -26.21 25.53
C SER A 144 -1.08 -27.44 24.68
N GLY A 145 -0.09 -28.23 24.26
CA GLY A 145 -0.26 -29.31 23.27
C GLY A 145 -0.26 -28.83 21.81
N TYR A 146 -0.08 -27.53 21.57
CA TYR A 146 0.01 -26.94 20.23
C TYR A 146 1.43 -26.50 19.90
N ASP A 147 1.81 -26.66 18.63
CA ASP A 147 3.03 -26.11 18.07
C ASP A 147 2.90 -24.59 17.84
N ARG A 148 4.06 -23.92 17.80
CA ARG A 148 4.20 -22.55 17.26
C ARG A 148 4.29 -22.63 15.74
N GLY A 149 3.14 -22.73 15.08
CA GLY A 149 3.07 -22.89 13.63
C GLY A 149 3.28 -21.56 12.92
N HIS A 150 4.23 -21.51 11.99
CA HIS A 150 4.55 -20.31 11.24
C HIS A 150 3.47 -20.03 10.19
N MET A 151 3.19 -18.74 9.94
CA MET A 151 2.37 -18.33 8.79
C MET A 151 3.24 -17.97 7.57
N ALA A 152 4.31 -17.19 7.76
CA ALA A 152 5.44 -17.10 6.82
C ALA A 152 6.55 -18.05 7.30
N PRO A 153 6.87 -19.14 6.59
CA PRO A 153 7.73 -20.19 7.11
C PRO A 153 9.22 -19.82 7.02
N ASN A 154 9.99 -20.22 8.02
CA ASN A 154 11.44 -20.03 8.05
C ASN A 154 12.16 -20.58 6.79
N GLY A 155 11.61 -21.63 6.17
CA GLY A 155 12.18 -22.23 4.95
C GLY A 155 12.22 -21.29 3.74
N ASP A 156 11.52 -20.16 3.82
CA ASP A 156 11.40 -19.17 2.76
C ASP A 156 12.32 -17.94 2.99
N MET A 157 13.02 -17.89 4.13
CA MET A 157 13.84 -16.75 4.54
C MET A 157 15.30 -16.88 4.08
N PRO A 158 15.84 -15.95 3.26
CA PRO A 158 17.15 -16.11 2.64
C PRO A 158 18.33 -15.64 3.50
N ASN A 159 18.10 -14.95 4.62
CA ASN A 159 19.16 -14.44 5.49
C ASN A 159 18.79 -14.54 6.99
N LYS A 160 19.75 -14.23 7.87
CA LYS A 160 19.58 -14.40 9.33
C LYS A 160 18.54 -13.44 9.91
N GLU A 161 18.43 -12.25 9.35
CA GLU A 161 17.49 -11.21 9.78
C GLU A 161 16.04 -11.63 9.50
N SER A 162 15.76 -12.03 8.26
CA SER A 162 14.45 -12.56 7.83
C SER A 162 14.10 -13.88 8.54
N GLN A 163 15.09 -14.75 8.77
CA GLN A 163 14.91 -15.94 9.59
C GLN A 163 14.47 -15.57 11.01
N SER A 164 15.21 -14.70 11.69
CA SER A 164 14.83 -14.23 13.03
C SER A 164 13.42 -13.67 13.02
N ASP A 165 13.10 -12.78 12.09
CA ASP A 165 11.77 -12.19 11.95
C ASP A 165 10.66 -13.25 11.83
N SER A 166 10.90 -14.33 11.06
CA SER A 166 9.92 -15.41 10.90
C SER A 166 9.61 -16.14 12.21
N PHE A 167 10.50 -16.09 13.21
CA PHE A 167 10.30 -16.67 14.55
C PHE A 167 9.58 -15.73 15.54
N SER A 168 9.25 -14.50 15.15
CA SER A 168 8.40 -13.61 15.95
C SER A 168 7.06 -14.28 16.25
N LEU A 169 6.60 -14.26 17.51
CA LEU A 169 5.31 -14.85 17.88
C LEU A 169 4.11 -14.16 17.21
N SER A 170 4.29 -12.98 16.64
CA SER A 170 3.27 -12.34 15.81
C SER A 170 3.02 -13.06 14.48
N ASN A 171 3.96 -13.89 14.02
CA ASN A 171 3.86 -14.77 12.86
C ASN A 171 3.40 -16.20 13.22
N MET A 172 3.01 -16.44 14.48
CA MET A 172 2.65 -17.77 14.97
C MET A 172 1.15 -17.92 15.19
N VAL A 173 0.65 -19.13 14.93
CA VAL A 173 -0.64 -19.59 15.41
C VAL A 173 -0.48 -20.91 16.17
N PRO A 174 -1.33 -21.22 17.17
CA PRO A 174 -1.39 -22.55 17.76
C PRO A 174 -1.81 -23.56 16.70
N GLN A 175 -0.90 -24.40 16.25
CA GLN A 175 -1.20 -25.45 15.29
C GLN A 175 -1.15 -26.83 15.94
N ALA A 176 -2.14 -27.68 15.66
CA ALA A 176 -2.07 -29.07 16.10
C ALA A 176 -0.82 -29.72 15.49
N PRO A 177 -0.04 -30.53 16.24
CA PRO A 177 1.24 -31.08 15.75
C PRO A 177 1.14 -31.79 14.40
N LYS A 178 0.09 -32.61 14.19
CA LYS A 178 -0.14 -33.30 12.92
C LYS A 178 -0.41 -32.34 11.76
N ASN A 179 -1.06 -31.21 12.01
CA ASN A 179 -1.25 -30.20 10.98
C ASN A 179 0.08 -29.55 10.62
N ASN A 180 0.80 -29.01 11.62
CA ASN A 180 2.04 -28.27 11.42
C ASN A 180 3.14 -29.12 10.77
N GLN A 181 3.38 -30.31 11.32
CA GLN A 181 4.52 -31.16 10.97
C GLN A 181 4.28 -32.01 9.71
N GLU A 182 3.03 -32.11 9.24
CA GLU A 182 2.68 -32.88 8.06
C GLU A 182 1.95 -32.04 7.02
N VAL A 183 0.64 -31.81 7.18
CA VAL A 183 -0.21 -31.25 6.12
C VAL A 183 0.26 -29.86 5.71
N TRP A 184 0.51 -29.00 6.69
CA TRP A 184 0.97 -27.63 6.46
C TRP A 184 2.39 -27.62 5.89
N ARG A 185 3.34 -28.34 6.50
CA ARG A 185 4.71 -28.49 5.96
C ARG A 185 4.73 -28.96 4.50
N LYS A 186 3.88 -29.94 4.14
CA LYS A 186 3.79 -30.45 2.76
C LYS A 186 3.24 -29.39 1.79
N LEU A 187 2.30 -28.57 2.24
CA LEU A 187 1.81 -27.44 1.45
C LEU A 187 2.93 -26.41 1.23
N GLU A 188 3.66 -26.04 2.28
CA GLU A 188 4.83 -25.14 2.18
C GLU A 188 5.88 -25.69 1.20
N GLU A 189 6.20 -26.98 1.28
CA GLU A 189 7.12 -27.67 0.36
C GLU A 189 6.62 -27.66 -1.09
N ALA A 190 5.32 -27.90 -1.31
CA ALA A 190 4.72 -27.87 -2.63
C ALA A 190 4.75 -26.46 -3.24
N THR A 191 4.45 -25.42 -2.46
CA THR A 191 4.54 -24.02 -2.89
C THR A 191 5.96 -23.67 -3.35
N ARG A 192 6.98 -24.00 -2.54
CA ARG A 192 8.39 -23.79 -2.92
C ARG A 192 8.76 -24.54 -4.21
N ALA A 193 8.26 -25.76 -4.38
CA ALA A 193 8.52 -26.55 -5.58
C ALA A 193 7.90 -25.93 -6.83
N ILE A 194 6.69 -25.35 -6.75
CA ILE A 194 6.05 -24.64 -7.87
C ILE A 194 6.88 -23.42 -8.28
N VAL A 195 7.25 -22.57 -7.31
CA VAL A 195 8.06 -21.37 -7.56
C VAL A 195 9.40 -21.71 -8.20
N THR A 196 10.06 -22.77 -7.72
CA THR A 196 11.36 -23.20 -8.25
C THR A 196 11.25 -23.77 -9.66
N LYS A 197 10.17 -24.51 -9.97
CA LYS A 197 9.94 -25.09 -11.31
C LYS A 197 9.64 -24.04 -12.38
N GLN A 198 8.99 -22.94 -12.03
CA GLN A 198 8.70 -21.85 -12.98
C GLN A 198 9.95 -21.13 -13.54
N LYS A 199 11.14 -21.37 -12.96
CA LYS A 199 12.42 -20.83 -13.45
C LYS A 199 13.07 -21.67 -14.56
N GLN A 200 12.54 -22.87 -14.87
CA GLN A 200 13.02 -23.75 -15.94
C GLN A 200 12.31 -23.45 -17.26
#